data_AF-A0A835FFY8-F1
#
_entry.id   AF-A0A835FFY8-F1
#
_cell.length_a   1.000
_cell.length_b   1.000
_cell.length_c   1.000
_cell.angle_alpha   90.00
_cell.angle_beta   90.00
_cell.angle_gamma   90.00
#
_symmetry.space_group_name_H-M   'P 1'
#
loop_
_entity.id
_entity.type
_entity.pdbx_description
1 polymer ?
#
loop_
_entity_poly.entity_id
_entity_poly.type
_entity_poly.pdbx_seq_one_letter_code
_entity_poly.pdbx_strand_id
1 'polypeptide(L)'
;MDSGGGGGSGAHKAASGSAPSPAPPAPNPTAMLSALMSKRAKLQEELRSIERQVYDMETTYLQESNQFGSVLKGFESFLSSSKNTSK
;
A
#
# COMPACT_ATOMS: atom_id res chain seq x y z
N MET A 1 -8.65 -21.72 -83.18
CA MET A 1 -10.00 -21.18 -83.33
C MET A 1 -10.95 -22.17 -82.71
N ASP A 2 -11.36 -21.89 -81.48
CA ASP A 2 -12.44 -22.54 -80.73
C ASP A 2 -12.58 -21.71 -79.45
N SER A 3 -13.80 -21.24 -79.22
CA SER A 3 -14.19 -20.22 -78.26
C SER A 3 -15.26 -20.82 -77.35
N GLY A 4 -15.12 -20.63 -76.04
CA GLY A 4 -16.19 -20.83 -75.05
C GLY A 4 -15.56 -20.85 -73.65
N GLY A 5 -15.86 -19.96 -72.70
CA GLY A 5 -17.11 -19.27 -72.42
C GLY A 5 -17.80 -19.98 -71.25
N GLY A 6 -17.77 -19.38 -70.06
CA GLY A 6 -18.55 -19.89 -68.92
C GLY A 6 -18.01 -19.52 -67.55
N GLY A 7 -18.23 -18.26 -67.14
CA GLY A 7 -18.08 -17.85 -65.75
C GLY A 7 -19.17 -18.49 -64.87
N GLY A 8 -18.75 -18.99 -63.71
CA GLY A 8 -19.64 -19.55 -62.69
C GLY A 8 -19.08 -19.25 -61.30
N SER A 9 -19.23 -18.00 -60.88
CA SER A 9 -18.97 -17.55 -59.51
C SER A 9 -19.97 -18.20 -58.55
N GLY A 10 -19.62 -19.36 -58.01
CA GLY A 10 -20.30 -19.96 -56.87
C GLY A 10 -20.01 -19.13 -55.62
N ALA A 11 -20.90 -18.21 -55.30
CA ALA A 11 -20.89 -17.44 -54.07
C ALA A 11 -21.13 -18.38 -52.88
N HIS A 12 -20.06 -18.74 -52.17
CA HIS A 12 -20.18 -19.25 -50.81
C HIS A 12 -20.61 -18.07 -49.94
N LYS A 13 -21.90 -17.99 -49.60
CA LYS A 13 -22.40 -17.04 -48.60
C LYS A 13 -21.88 -17.49 -47.24
N ALA A 14 -20.69 -17.03 -46.88
CA ALA A 14 -20.14 -17.20 -45.54
C ALA A 14 -21.11 -16.55 -44.54
N ALA A 15 -21.53 -17.35 -43.55
CA ALA A 15 -22.30 -16.90 -42.42
C ALA A 15 -21.61 -15.69 -41.77
N SER A 16 -22.35 -14.58 -41.63
CA SER A 16 -21.96 -13.46 -40.78
C SER A 16 -22.02 -13.91 -39.32
N GLY A 17 -21.01 -14.66 -38.90
CA GLY A 17 -20.71 -14.87 -37.49
C GLY A 17 -20.30 -13.53 -36.90
N SER A 18 -21.14 -12.97 -36.04
CA SER A 18 -20.78 -11.83 -35.22
C SER A 18 -19.55 -12.23 -34.39
N ALA A 19 -18.41 -11.59 -34.65
CA ALA A 19 -17.18 -11.85 -33.93
C ALA A 19 -17.38 -11.53 -32.44
N PRO A 20 -16.87 -12.36 -31.51
CA PRO A 20 -16.90 -12.01 -30.10
C PRO A 20 -16.01 -10.79 -29.88
N SER A 21 -16.56 -9.74 -29.25
CA SER A 21 -15.76 -8.59 -28.76
C SER A 21 -14.59 -9.10 -27.91
N PRO A 22 -13.40 -8.48 -28.00
CA PRO A 22 -12.26 -8.90 -27.21
C PRO A 22 -12.59 -8.75 -25.72
N ALA A 23 -12.51 -9.84 -24.97
CA ALA A 23 -12.56 -9.81 -23.52
C ALA A 23 -11.48 -8.85 -22.99
N PRO A 24 -11.73 -8.11 -21.90
CA PRO A 24 -10.72 -7.25 -21.30
C PRO A 24 -9.49 -8.11 -20.96
N PRO A 25 -8.26 -7.60 -21.19
CA PRO A 25 -7.05 -8.35 -20.89
C PRO A 25 -7.03 -8.73 -19.40
N ALA A 26 -6.80 -10.01 -19.12
CA ALA A 26 -6.65 -10.52 -17.76
C ALA A 26 -5.51 -9.76 -17.04
N PRO A 27 -5.63 -9.51 -15.73
CA PRO A 27 -4.63 -8.75 -14.99
C PRO A 27 -3.27 -9.45 -15.06
N ASN A 28 -2.24 -8.70 -15.45
CA ASN A 28 -0.88 -9.22 -15.58
C ASN A 28 -0.34 -9.63 -14.19
N PRO A 29 -0.09 -10.93 -13.94
CA PRO A 29 0.32 -11.42 -12.62
C PRO A 29 1.67 -10.84 -12.17
N THR A 30 2.58 -10.58 -13.11
CA THR A 30 3.88 -9.95 -12.82
C THR A 30 3.70 -8.52 -12.32
N ALA A 31 2.78 -7.77 -12.92
CA ALA A 31 2.47 -6.41 -12.47
C ALA A 31 1.86 -6.42 -11.06
N MET A 32 0.94 -7.34 -10.78
CA MET A 32 0.38 -7.50 -9.43
C MET A 32 1.44 -7.85 -8.39
N LEU A 33 2.34 -8.79 -8.70
CA LEU A 33 3.44 -9.16 -7.80
C LEU A 33 4.36 -7.97 -7.51
N SER A 34 4.73 -7.19 -8.53
CA SER A 34 5.54 -5.99 -8.34
C SER A 34 4.87 -4.96 -7.43
N ALA A 35 3.56 -4.73 -7.59
CA ALA A 35 2.81 -3.83 -6.74
C ALA A 35 2.77 -4.31 -5.27
N LEU A 36 2.60 -5.62 -5.05
CA LEU A 36 2.64 -6.19 -3.70
C LEU A 36 4.03 -6.09 -3.06
N MET A 37 5.10 -6.32 -3.82
CA MET A 37 6.47 -6.17 -3.33
C MET A 37 6.79 -4.71 -2.97
N SER A 38 6.39 -3.76 -3.82
CA SER A 38 6.54 -2.33 -3.54
C SER A 38 5.74 -1.90 -2.31
N LYS A 39 4.51 -2.40 -2.14
CA LYS A 39 3.70 -2.15 -0.95
C LYS A 39 4.37 -2.71 0.30
N ARG A 40 4.91 -3.93 0.25
CA ARG A 40 5.65 -4.54 1.35
C ARG A 40 6.86 -3.68 1.74
N ALA A 41 7.66 -3.26 0.77
CA ALA A 41 8.83 -2.42 1.03
C ALA A 41 8.46 -1.10 1.70
N LYS A 42 7.39 -0.43 1.21
CA LYS A 42 6.88 0.81 1.81
C LYS A 42 6.45 0.61 3.27
N LEU A 43 5.70 -0.46 3.56
CA LEU A 43 5.24 -0.75 4.92
C LEU A 43 6.41 -1.06 5.86
N GLN A 44 7.45 -1.74 5.37
CA GLN A 44 8.64 -2.03 6.17
C GLN A 44 9.42 -0.76 6.52
N GLU A 45 9.48 0.21 5.59
CA GLU A 45 10.10 1.50 5.85
C GLU A 45 9.27 2.34 6.84
N GLU A 46 7.95 2.36 6.67
CA GLU A 46 7.04 3.06 7.58
C GLU A 46 7.13 2.52 9.01
N LEU A 47 7.18 1.19 9.17
CA LEU A 47 7.37 0.56 10.47
C LEU A 47 8.69 1.00 11.12
N ARG A 48 9.80 0.98 10.37
CA ARG A 48 11.11 1.42 10.86
C ARG A 48 11.09 2.89 11.27
N SER A 49 10.41 3.73 10.51
CA SER A 49 10.25 5.15 10.83
C SER A 49 9.47 5.34 12.12
N ILE A 50 8.37 4.60 12.31
CA ILE A 50 7.54 4.67 13.52
C ILE A 50 8.34 4.21 14.75
N GLU A 51 9.02 3.07 14.66
CA GLU A 51 9.84 2.54 15.77
C GLU A 51 10.90 3.55 16.21
N ARG A 52 11.57 4.20 15.25
CA ARG A 52 12.52 5.26 15.53
C ARG A 52 11.86 6.47 16.19
N GLN A 53 10.72 6.91 15.68
CA GLN A 53 10.00 8.05 16.25
C GLN A 53 9.56 7.79 17.69
N VAL A 54 9.05 6.59 17.98
CA VAL A 54 8.68 6.18 19.34
C VAL A 54 9.91 6.23 20.25
N TYR A 55 11.03 5.65 19.82
CA TYR A 55 12.28 5.68 20.58
C TYR A 55 12.74 7.11 20.89
N ASP A 56 12.75 8.00 19.89
CA ASP A 56 13.20 9.38 20.06
C ASP A 56 12.26 10.14 21.03
N MET A 57 10.95 9.92 20.91
CA MET A 57 9.93 10.53 21.77
C MET A 57 10.00 10.01 23.21
N GLU A 58 10.15 8.70 23.41
CA GLU A 58 10.31 8.08 24.73
C GLU A 58 11.60 8.56 25.40
N THR A 59 12.69 8.65 24.64
CA THR A 59 13.97 9.18 25.13
C THR A 59 13.81 10.62 25.61
N THR A 60 13.20 11.48 24.79
CA THR A 60 12.95 12.89 25.13
C THR A 60 12.05 13.00 26.36
N TYR A 61 10.94 12.25 26.39
CA TYR A 61 10.00 12.25 27.50
C TYR A 61 10.67 11.85 28.82
N LEU A 62 11.47 10.78 28.83
CA LEU A 62 12.12 10.30 30.05
C LEU A 62 13.23 11.23 30.54
N GLN A 63 13.96 11.89 29.63
CA GLN A 63 14.98 12.86 29.99
C GLN A 63 14.37 14.12 30.62
N GLU A 64 13.31 14.66 30.02
CA GLU A 64 12.69 15.92 30.45
C GLU A 64 11.79 15.77 31.69
N SER A 65 11.13 14.62 31.86
CA SER A 65 10.21 14.36 32.99
C SER A 65 10.91 14.05 34.33
N ASN A 66 12.25 14.07 34.37
CA ASN A 66 13.01 13.62 35.53
C ASN A 66 12.78 14.48 36.80
N GLN A 67 12.41 15.77 36.64
CA GLN A 67 12.14 16.68 37.77
C GLN A 67 10.71 16.58 38.32
N PHE A 68 9.72 16.30 37.46
CA PHE A 68 8.30 16.36 37.83
C PHE A 68 7.71 14.98 38.11
N GLY A 69 8.48 13.92 37.87
CA GLY A 69 7.98 12.55 37.86
C GLY A 69 7.50 12.16 36.46
N SER A 70 7.37 10.86 36.24
CA SER A 70 6.97 10.31 34.94
C SER A 70 5.97 9.19 35.15
N VAL A 71 5.24 8.80 34.09
CA VAL A 71 4.31 7.66 34.14
C VAL A 71 4.99 6.37 34.62
N LEU A 72 6.29 6.21 34.34
CA LEU A 72 7.05 5.03 34.77
C LEU A 72 7.53 5.10 36.22
N LYS A 73 7.89 6.29 36.72
CA LYS A 73 8.48 6.46 38.06
C LYS A 73 7.45 6.90 39.12
N GLY A 74 6.28 7.35 38.69
CA GLY A 74 5.28 8.00 39.51
C GLY A 74 5.58 9.48 39.76
N PHE A 75 4.56 10.19 40.27
CA PHE A 75 4.60 11.63 40.54
C PHE A 75 4.69 11.95 42.05
N GLU A 76 4.81 10.94 42.89
CA GLU A 76 4.73 11.06 44.36
C GLU A 76 5.78 12.00 44.96
N SER A 77 7.03 11.92 44.48
CA SER A 77 8.11 12.80 44.96
C SER A 77 7.86 14.26 44.64
N PHE A 78 7.30 14.55 43.47
CA PHE A 78 6.92 15.89 43.07
C PHE A 78 5.74 16.40 43.90
N LEU A 79 4.67 15.61 44.01
CA LEU A 79 3.48 15.95 44.81
C LEU A 79 3.80 16.17 46.30
N SER A 80 4.72 15.35 46.85
CA SER A 80 5.19 15.49 48.22
C SER A 80 6.01 16.76 48.44
N SER A 81 6.65 17.29 47.39
CA SER A 81 7.44 18.53 47.42
C SER A 81 6.59 19.81 47.24
N SER A 82 5.38 19.70 46.68
CA SER A 82 4.43 20.83 46.59
C SER A 82 3.71 21.13 47.91
N LYS A 83 3.65 20.19 48.87
CA LYS A 83 3.05 20.45 50.19
C LYS A 83 3.87 21.43 51.06
N ASN A 84 5.12 21.66 50.68
CA ASN A 84 6.13 22.43 51.41
C ASN A 84 6.16 23.89 50.96
N THR A 85 5.67 24.18 49.75
CA THR A 85 5.78 25.49 49.08
C THR A 85 4.55 26.37 49.25
N SER A 86 3.50 25.88 49.91
CA SER A 86 2.24 26.62 50.14
C SER A 86 2.14 27.25 51.54
N LYS A 87 3.26 27.70 52.13
CA LYS A 87 3.28 28.46 53.39
C LYS A 87 3.66 29.92 53.16
#